data_AF-R6X4L5-F1
#
_entry.id   AF-R6X4L5-F1
#
_cell.length_a   1.000
_cell.length_b   1.000
_cell.length_c   1.000
_cell.angle_alpha   90.00
_cell.angle_beta   90.00
_cell.angle_gamma   90.00
#
_symmetry.space_group_name_H-M   'P 1'
#
loop_
_entity.id
_entity.type
_entity.pdbx_description
1 polymer ?
#
loop_
_entity_poly.entity_id
_entity_poly.type
_entity_poly.pdbx_seq_one_letter_code
_entity_poly.pdbx_strand_id
1 'polypeptide(L)'
;MVFIVVFAVLFLFFYILPLWKILGNRNLAMGVAVMQLLGFPATYLVANEIAIATGETEEERQVVNDAIMPKYLVGGFATVTTFSVITAGILEKFL
;
A
#
# COMPACT_ATOMS: atom_id res chain seq x y z
N MET A 1 4.85 19.08 -7.83
CA MET A 1 6.13 18.99 -7.09
C MET A 1 6.05 17.99 -5.94
N VAL A 2 5.11 18.16 -4.99
CA VAL A 2 4.98 17.29 -3.81
C VAL A 2 4.83 15.80 -4.15
N PHE A 3 3.97 15.45 -5.11
CA PHE A 3 3.77 14.06 -5.54
C PHE A 3 5.07 13.39 -6.01
N ILE A 4 5.87 14.07 -6.83
CA ILE A 4 7.17 13.56 -7.32
C ILE A 4 8.13 13.33 -6.16
N VAL A 5 8.17 14.26 -5.20
CA VAL A 5 9.03 14.13 -4.01
C VAL A 5 8.61 12.92 -3.17
N VAL A 6 7.32 12.71 -2.96
CA VAL A 6 6.81 11.54 -2.23
C VAL A 6 7.26 10.24 -2.90
N PHE A 7 7.10 10.10 -4.21
CA PHE A 7 7.57 8.91 -4.93
C PHE A 7 9.08 8.73 -4.85
N ALA A 8 9.87 9.80 -4.95
CA ALA A 8 11.32 9.74 -4.81
C ALA A 8 11.74 9.27 -3.40
N VAL A 9 11.06 9.75 -2.36
CA VAL A 9 11.29 9.34 -0.97
C VAL A 9 10.92 7.87 -0.78
N LEU A 10 9.74 7.44 -1.25
CA LEU A 10 9.35 6.02 -1.18
C LEU A 10 10.36 5.12 -1.89
N PHE A 11 10.84 5.53 -3.07
CA PHE A 11 11.88 4.80 -3.79
C PHE A 11 13.20 4.73 -3.00
N LEU A 12 13.65 5.85 -2.42
CA LEU A 12 14.86 5.88 -1.60
C LEU A 12 14.74 4.93 -0.39
N PHE A 13 13.62 4.97 0.34
CA PHE A 13 13.44 4.19 1.56
C PHE A 13 13.18 2.70 1.29
N PHE A 14 12.32 2.37 0.33
CA PHE A 14 11.89 0.99 0.10
C PHE A 14 12.67 0.28 -1.01
N TYR A 15 13.48 0.98 -1.82
CA TYR A 15 14.29 0.34 -2.86
C TYR A 15 15.79 0.42 -2.59
N ILE A 16 16.30 1.59 -2.19
CA ILE A 16 17.74 1.81 -1.94
C ILE A 16 18.10 1.42 -0.50
N LEU A 17 17.36 1.93 0.49
CA LEU A 17 17.56 1.60 1.89
C LEU A 17 17.00 0.21 2.22
N PRO A 18 17.52 -0.48 3.25
CA PRO A 18 17.22 -1.89 3.49
C PRO A 18 15.82 -2.19 4.07
N LEU A 19 14.86 -1.25 4.01
CA LEU A 19 13.50 -1.46 4.54
C LEU A 19 12.73 -2.54 3.78
N TRP A 20 13.05 -2.79 2.51
CA TRP A 20 12.46 -3.90 1.75
C TRP A 20 12.73 -5.27 2.36
N LYS A 21 13.76 -5.42 3.19
CA LYS A 21 14.08 -6.70 3.85
C LYS A 21 12.94 -7.19 4.75
N ILE A 22 12.10 -6.28 5.27
CA ILE A 22 10.93 -6.63 6.08
C ILE A 22 9.91 -7.43 5.25
N LEU A 23 9.78 -7.11 3.96
CA LEU A 23 8.89 -7.79 3.03
C LEU A 23 9.58 -8.86 2.17
N GLY A 24 10.90 -9.01 2.30
CA GLY A 24 11.72 -10.00 1.58
C GLY A 24 11.94 -9.70 0.09
N ASN A 25 11.07 -8.92 -0.56
CA ASN A 25 11.15 -8.60 -1.98
C ASN A 25 11.01 -7.09 -2.23
N ARG A 26 11.93 -6.51 -3.01
CA ARG A 26 11.97 -5.08 -3.35
C ARG A 26 10.72 -4.62 -4.09
N ASN A 27 10.24 -5.40 -5.05
CA ASN A 27 9.07 -5.04 -5.86
C ASN A 27 7.80 -5.06 -5.01
N LEU A 28 7.72 -6.03 -4.09
CA LEU A 28 6.61 -6.11 -3.15
C LEU A 28 6.63 -4.96 -2.14
N ALA A 29 7.82 -4.63 -1.61
CA ALA A 29 8.01 -3.50 -0.71
C ALA A 29 7.62 -2.18 -1.37
N MET A 30 8.04 -1.95 -2.62
CA MET A 30 7.63 -0.77 -3.38
C MET A 30 6.12 -0.76 -3.65
N GLY A 31 5.53 -1.91 -4.01
CA GLY A 31 4.08 -2.02 -4.20
C GLY A 31 3.31 -1.60 -2.95
N VAL A 32 3.64 -2.16 -1.79
CA VAL A 32 3.03 -1.80 -0.50
C VAL A 32 3.25 -0.32 -0.16
N ALA A 33 4.46 0.19 -0.40
CA ALA A 33 4.81 1.58 -0.14
C ALA A 33 4.02 2.58 -1.00
N VAL A 34 3.58 2.19 -2.20
CA VAL A 34 2.72 3.02 -3.05
C VAL A 34 1.24 2.86 -2.66
N MET A 35 0.82 1.66 -2.23
CA MET A 35 -0.57 1.41 -1.83
C MET A 35 -1.06 2.27 -0.66
N GLN A 36 -0.18 2.64 0.27
CA GLN A 36 -0.54 3.56 1.36
C GLN A 36 -1.01 4.94 0.85
N LEU A 37 -0.68 5.35 -0.38
CA LEU A 37 -1.12 6.63 -0.94
C LEU A 37 -2.58 6.58 -1.44
N LEU A 38 -3.14 5.38 -1.63
CA LEU A 38 -4.52 5.17 -2.07
C LEU A 38 -5.49 5.05 -0.91
N GLY A 39 -5.11 4.29 0.12
CA GLY A 39 -6.00 3.95 1.23
C GLY A 39 -7.06 2.91 0.88
N PHE A 40 -7.68 2.34 1.91
CA PHE A 40 -8.79 1.39 1.73
C PHE A 40 -10.09 2.14 1.40
N PRO A 41 -10.97 1.65 0.48
CA PRO A 41 -10.97 0.35 -0.20
C PRO A 41 -10.21 0.30 -1.54
N ALA A 42 -9.62 1.40 -2.00
CA ALA A 42 -8.94 1.43 -3.30
C ALA A 42 -7.78 0.42 -3.37
N THR A 43 -7.04 0.22 -2.27
CA THR A 43 -5.97 -0.81 -2.21
C THR A 43 -6.48 -2.24 -2.41
N TYR A 44 -7.70 -2.55 -1.98
CA TYR A 44 -8.32 -3.86 -2.17
C TYR A 44 -8.70 -4.10 -3.64
N LEU A 45 -9.25 -3.08 -4.30
CA LEU A 45 -9.60 -3.17 -5.73
C LEU A 45 -8.35 -3.38 -6.59
N VAL A 46 -7.29 -2.61 -6.33
CA VAL A 46 -6.03 -2.72 -7.07
C VAL A 46 -5.38 -4.09 -6.88
N ALA A 47 -5.40 -4.66 -5.66
CA ALA A 47 -4.88 -6.01 -5.42
C ALA A 47 -5.63 -7.06 -6.25
N ASN A 48 -6.96 -6.98 -6.32
CA ASN A 48 -7.76 -7.88 -7.15
C ASN A 48 -7.47 -7.71 -8.65
N GLU A 49 -7.35 -6.47 -9.14
CA GLU A 49 -7.01 -6.22 -10.54
C GLU A 49 -5.62 -6.77 -10.89
N ILE A 50 -4.65 -6.64 -9.99
CA ILE A 50 -3.31 -7.22 -10.18
C ILE A 50 -3.44 -8.74 -10.31
N ALA A 51 -4.17 -9.40 -9.39
CA ALA A 51 -4.37 -10.85 -9.46
C ALA A 51 -5.01 -11.28 -10.78
N ILE A 52 -6.07 -10.59 -11.22
CA ILE A 52 -6.75 -10.84 -12.51
C ILE A 52 -5.81 -10.62 -13.70
N ALA A 53 -4.96 -9.59 -13.66
CA ALA A 53 -4.02 -9.28 -14.73
C ALA A 53 -2.84 -10.26 -14.81
N THR A 54 -2.47 -10.90 -13.70
CA THR A 54 -1.35 -11.85 -13.65
C THR A 54 -1.74 -13.33 -13.76
N GLY A 55 -2.97 -13.72 -13.41
CA GLY A 55 -3.42 -15.11 -13.41
C GLY A 55 -4.41 -15.41 -14.54
N GLU A 56 -4.19 -16.52 -15.24
CA GLU A 56 -5.09 -16.97 -16.32
C GLU A 56 -6.24 -17.82 -15.78
N THR A 57 -5.95 -18.62 -14.75
CA THR A 57 -6.92 -19.49 -14.06
C THR A 57 -7.37 -18.92 -12.72
N GLU A 58 -8.50 -19.39 -12.20
CA GLU A 58 -9.02 -18.95 -10.89
C GLU A 58 -8.07 -19.33 -9.75
N GLU A 59 -7.44 -20.50 -9.81
CA GLU A 59 -6.46 -20.95 -8.82
C GLU A 59 -5.18 -20.09 -8.83
N GLU A 60 -4.66 -19.73 -10.00
CA GLU A 60 -3.51 -18.82 -10.10
C GLU A 60 -3.83 -17.43 -9.54
N ARG A 61 -5.03 -16.91 -9.83
CA ARG A 61 -5.48 -15.62 -9.30
C ARG A 61 -5.58 -15.65 -7.78
N GLN A 62 -6.10 -16.73 -7.20
CA GLN A 62 -6.17 -16.89 -5.75
C GLN A 62 -4.78 -16.92 -5.12
N VAL A 63 -3.83 -17.67 -5.68
CA VAL A 63 -2.45 -17.70 -5.15
C VAL A 63 -1.81 -16.31 -5.16
N VAL A 64 -2.00 -15.54 -6.23
CA VAL A 64 -1.50 -14.16 -6.30
C VAL A 64 -2.19 -13.27 -5.27
N ASN A 65 -3.52 -13.32 -5.20
CA ASN A 65 -4.30 -12.53 -4.25
C ASN A 65 -3.87 -12.84 -2.81
N ASP A 66 -3.77 -14.10 -2.42
CA ASP A 66 -3.35 -14.49 -1.07
C ASP A 66 -1.96 -13.96 -0.70
N ALA A 67 -1.07 -13.83 -1.69
CA ALA A 67 0.29 -13.33 -1.48
C ALA A 67 0.37 -11.80 -1.32
N ILE A 68 -0.49 -11.05 -2.02
CA ILE A 68 -0.40 -9.57 -2.09
C ILE A 68 -1.48 -8.86 -1.26
N MET A 69 -2.69 -9.42 -1.19
CA MET A 69 -3.87 -8.80 -0.61
C MET A 69 -3.62 -8.40 0.84
N PRO A 70 -3.17 -9.29 1.76
CA PRO A 70 -2.97 -8.91 3.16
C PRO A 70 -1.95 -7.77 3.31
N LYS A 71 -0.90 -7.77 2.50
CA LYS A 71 0.19 -6.78 2.57
C LYS A 71 -0.28 -5.41 2.08
N TYR A 72 -1.13 -5.38 1.06
CA TYR A 72 -1.64 -4.14 0.46
C TYR A 72 -2.74 -3.52 1.33
N LEU A 73 -3.62 -4.34 1.93
CA LEU A 73 -4.64 -3.85 2.85
C LEU A 73 -4.05 -3.25 4.12
N VAL A 74 -3.03 -3.88 4.73
CA VAL A 74 -2.40 -3.33 5.95
C VAL A 74 -1.88 -1.91 5.70
N GLY A 75 -1.24 -1.66 4.56
CA GLY A 75 -0.80 -0.31 4.16
C GLY A 75 -1.97 0.66 3.99
N GLY A 76 -3.03 0.23 3.29
CA GLY A 76 -4.22 1.07 3.08
C GLY A 76 -4.97 1.42 4.36
N PHE A 77 -5.14 0.46 5.27
CA PHE A 77 -5.80 0.67 6.56
C PHE A 77 -4.99 1.57 7.49
N ALA A 78 -3.67 1.41 7.51
CA ALA A 78 -2.80 2.27 8.30
C ALA A 78 -2.96 3.75 7.90
N THR A 79 -2.94 4.06 6.60
CA THR A 79 -3.13 5.43 6.12
C THR A 79 -4.47 6.01 6.53
N VAL A 80 -5.57 5.29 6.27
CA VAL A 80 -6.92 5.77 6.59
C VAL A 80 -7.05 6.02 8.09
N THR A 81 -6.47 5.15 8.92
CA THR A 81 -6.45 5.31 10.38
C THR A 81 -5.67 6.54 10.78
N THR A 82 -4.43 6.71 10.30
CA THR A 82 -3.60 7.88 10.62
C THR A 82 -4.28 9.18 10.19
N PHE A 83 -4.85 9.22 8.99
CA PHE A 83 -5.60 10.38 8.51
C PHE A 83 -6.80 10.70 9.41
N SER A 84 -7.53 9.68 9.84
CA SER A 84 -8.68 9.84 10.73
C SER A 84 -8.28 10.40 12.10
N VAL A 85 -7.22 9.86 12.70
CA VAL A 85 -6.72 10.32 14.01
C VAL A 85 -6.23 11.77 13.95
N ILE A 86 -5.47 12.14 12.91
CA ILE A 86 -5.00 13.51 12.73
C ILE A 86 -6.17 14.47 12.55
N THR A 87 -7.15 14.10 11.70
CA THR A 87 -8.33 14.94 11.46
C THR A 87 -9.15 15.12 12.74
N ALA A 88 -9.40 14.04 13.47
CA ALA A 88 -10.11 14.11 14.75
C ALA A 88 -9.38 15.01 15.77
N GLY A 89 -8.06 14.89 15.90
CA GLY A 89 -7.26 15.73 16.81
C GLY A 89 -7.18 17.20 16.39
N ILE A 90 -7.38 17.52 15.11
CA ILE A 90 -7.54 18.90 14.66
C ILE A 90 -8.95 19.42 15.01
N LEU A 91 -9.99 18.61 14.73
CA LEU A 91 -11.39 18.97 14.99
C LEU A 91 -11.71 19.13 16.47
N GLU A 92 -11.06 18.36 17.35
CA GLU A 92 -11.16 18.49 18.81
C GLU A 92 -10.88 19.94 19.26
N LYS A 93 -9.94 20.65 18.63
CA LYS A 93 -9.58 22.02 19.00
C LYS A 93 -10.66 23.06 18.66
N PHE A 94 -11.69 22.66 17.92
CA PHE A 94 -12.82 23.52 17.53
C PHE A 94 -14.10 23.21 18.34
N LEU A 95 -14.07 22.21 19.21
CA LEU A 95 -15.09 21.91 20.21
C LEU A 95 -14.81 22.65 21.52
#